data_AF-A0AAQ3TU66-F1
#
_entry.id   AF-A0AAQ3TU66-F1
#
_cell.length_a   1.000
_cell.length_b   1.000
_cell.length_c   1.000
_cell.angle_alpha   90.00
_cell.angle_beta   90.00
_cell.angle_gamma   90.00
#
_symmetry.space_group_name_H-M   'P 1'
#
loop_
_entity.id
_entity.type
_entity.pdbx_description
1 polymer ?
#
loop_
_entity_poly.entity_id
_entity_poly.type
_entity_poly.pdbx_seq_one_letter_code
_entity_poly.pdbx_strand_id
1 'polypeptide(L)'
;MWTTTPCSPRSPTPGPRRTPAARARRSPPPTGRYQARSASGRVRHTRTNPFASWVLCRPRSTKSTSAAAGGWAAGMQSLQDKASEWSGVAAADAFAIDDVNIFESLGGTPQPFVDLSTNFYTRVYGDEEGWFREIFAGSKKEDAIQNQYEFLIQRMGGPPLFSQRRGHPALIGRHRPFLVTHQAAERWLHHMRQALDTTASIDEDSKTKMMNFFRHTAYFLVAGNEMTRQGQGVACKHATSKPAE
;
A
#
# COMPACT_ATOMS: atom_id res chain seq x y z
N MET A 1 41.07 -41.64 46.01
CA MET A 1 42.02 -42.65 45.49
C MET A 1 41.33 -44.00 45.53
N TRP A 2 40.80 -44.45 44.38
CA TRP A 2 40.36 -45.83 44.13
C TRP A 2 40.70 -46.16 42.68
N THR A 3 41.32 -47.31 42.51
CA THR A 3 41.91 -47.92 41.31
C THR A 3 40.86 -48.55 40.39
N THR A 4 41.04 -48.53 39.07
CA THR A 4 41.01 -49.74 38.21
C THR A 4 41.41 -49.47 36.73
N THR A 5 42.00 -50.51 36.17
CA THR A 5 42.76 -50.74 34.92
C THR A 5 41.97 -50.61 33.60
N PRO A 6 42.62 -50.36 32.43
CA PRO A 6 41.94 -50.13 31.15
C PRO A 6 41.70 -51.43 30.34
N CYS A 7 40.67 -51.44 29.49
CA CYS A 7 40.45 -52.48 28.49
C CYS A 7 40.32 -51.83 27.09
N SER A 8 41.12 -52.33 26.16
CA SER A 8 41.25 -51.87 24.77
C SER A 8 40.26 -52.58 23.80
N PRO A 9 40.14 -52.13 22.54
CA PRO A 9 38.87 -52.09 21.81
C PRO A 9 38.58 -53.34 20.96
N ARG A 10 37.30 -53.57 20.66
CA ARG A 10 36.85 -54.46 19.58
C ARG A 10 36.29 -53.64 18.42
N SER A 11 36.93 -53.79 17.26
CA SER A 11 36.50 -53.28 15.96
C SER A 11 35.23 -54.00 15.47
N PRO A 12 34.27 -53.29 14.84
CA PRO A 12 33.16 -53.92 14.15
C PRO A 12 33.56 -54.43 12.75
N THR A 13 33.09 -55.63 12.41
CA THR A 13 33.25 -56.32 11.13
C THR A 13 32.37 -55.72 10.02
N PRO A 14 32.81 -55.76 8.74
CA PRO A 14 32.05 -55.19 7.63
C PRO A 14 31.00 -56.16 7.06
N GLY A 15 29.77 -55.67 6.87
CA GLY A 15 28.70 -56.38 6.17
C GLY A 15 28.91 -56.45 4.65
N PRO A 16 28.24 -57.39 3.95
CA PRO A 16 28.53 -57.69 2.54
C PRO A 16 28.02 -56.61 1.57
N ARG A 17 28.91 -56.20 0.65
CA ARG A 17 28.62 -55.35 -0.51
C ARG A 17 27.72 -56.09 -1.50
N ARG A 18 26.58 -55.50 -1.87
CA ARG A 18 25.80 -55.90 -3.04
C ARG A 18 26.22 -55.05 -4.24
N THR A 19 26.55 -55.74 -5.33
CA THR A 19 26.90 -55.20 -6.65
C THR A 19 25.69 -54.59 -7.39
N PRO A 20 25.93 -53.71 -8.38
CA PRO A 20 24.88 -52.95 -9.04
C PRO A 20 24.25 -53.77 -10.18
N ALA A 21 22.91 -53.86 -10.20
CA ALA A 21 22.16 -54.45 -11.31
C ALA A 21 21.72 -53.38 -12.31
N ALA A 22 21.71 -53.78 -13.58
CA ALA A 22 21.63 -52.94 -14.75
C ALA A 22 20.27 -52.25 -14.95
N ARG A 23 20.41 -51.00 -15.39
CA ARG A 23 19.53 -50.14 -16.19
C ARG A 23 18.47 -50.87 -17.02
N ALA A 24 17.20 -50.66 -16.69
CA ALA A 24 16.07 -50.81 -17.62
C ALA A 24 15.40 -49.45 -17.82
N ARG A 25 15.51 -48.91 -19.03
CA ARG A 25 14.88 -47.68 -19.47
C ARG A 25 13.36 -47.89 -19.49
N ARG A 26 12.61 -47.13 -18.71
CA ARG A 26 11.15 -46.99 -18.90
C ARG A 26 10.91 -45.78 -19.81
N SER A 27 10.18 -46.03 -20.89
CA SER A 27 9.80 -45.04 -21.91
C SER A 27 8.91 -43.94 -21.30
N PRO A 28 9.02 -42.68 -21.79
CA PRO A 28 8.12 -41.61 -21.38
C PRO A 28 6.71 -41.77 -21.99
N PRO A 29 5.65 -41.25 -21.34
CA PRO A 29 4.29 -41.29 -21.88
C PRO A 29 4.13 -40.40 -23.13
N PRO A 30 3.13 -40.66 -23.98
CA PRO A 30 2.99 -39.99 -25.27
C PRO A 30 2.65 -38.50 -25.09
N THR A 31 3.43 -37.66 -25.77
CA THR A 31 3.16 -36.25 -26.00
C THR A 31 1.86 -36.11 -26.80
N GLY A 32 0.79 -35.71 -26.13
CA GLY A 32 -0.43 -35.25 -26.78
C GLY A 32 -0.16 -33.98 -27.58
N ARG A 33 -0.40 -34.05 -28.90
CA ARG A 33 -0.48 -32.92 -29.81
C ARG A 33 -1.49 -31.90 -29.28
N TYR A 34 -1.02 -30.82 -28.65
CA TYR A 34 -1.77 -29.56 -28.65
C TYR A 34 -1.48 -28.86 -29.97
N GLN A 35 -2.45 -28.90 -30.88
CA GLN A 35 -2.43 -28.06 -32.07
C GLN A 35 -2.47 -26.59 -31.62
N ALA A 36 -1.40 -25.86 -31.92
CA ALA A 36 -1.38 -24.41 -31.86
C ALA A 36 -2.35 -23.86 -32.93
N ARG A 37 -3.55 -23.47 -32.52
CA ARG A 37 -4.37 -22.56 -33.30
C ARG A 37 -3.93 -21.14 -32.98
N SER A 38 -3.17 -20.57 -33.90
CA SER A 38 -2.92 -19.13 -33.99
C SER A 38 -4.25 -18.41 -34.17
N ALA A 39 -4.70 -17.71 -33.12
CA ALA A 39 -5.72 -16.68 -33.24
C ALA A 39 -5.08 -15.35 -32.86
N SER A 40 -4.62 -14.63 -33.89
CA SER A 40 -4.27 -13.23 -33.78
C SER A 40 -5.54 -12.44 -33.47
N GLY A 41 -5.76 -12.16 -32.19
CA GLY A 41 -6.86 -11.35 -31.69
C GLY A 41 -6.30 -10.25 -30.81
N ARG A 42 -6.09 -9.07 -31.38
CA ARG A 42 -5.73 -7.85 -30.65
C ARG A 42 -6.91 -7.45 -29.76
N VAL A 43 -6.93 -7.96 -28.53
CA VAL A 43 -7.89 -7.50 -27.52
C VAL A 43 -7.29 -6.30 -26.80
N ARG A 44 -7.67 -5.10 -27.23
CA ARG A 44 -7.50 -3.90 -26.40
C ARG A 44 -8.46 -4.03 -25.21
N HIS A 45 -7.97 -4.54 -24.09
CA HIS A 45 -8.65 -4.35 -22.81
C HIS A 45 -8.24 -3.00 -22.23
N THR A 46 -8.84 -1.92 -22.72
CA THR A 46 -8.95 -0.69 -21.92
C THR A 46 -10.02 -0.92 -20.87
N ARG A 47 -9.69 -1.67 -19.82
CA ARG A 47 -10.54 -1.80 -18.64
C ARG A 47 -10.28 -0.57 -17.79
N THR A 48 -11.02 0.51 -18.06
CA THR A 48 -11.02 1.69 -17.20
C THR A 48 -11.44 1.26 -15.79
N ASN A 49 -10.52 1.32 -14.84
CA ASN A 49 -10.79 1.11 -13.44
C ASN A 49 -11.70 2.26 -12.94
N PRO A 50 -12.97 2.02 -12.57
CA PRO A 50 -13.90 3.08 -12.18
C PRO A 50 -13.50 3.83 -10.89
N PHE A 51 -12.47 3.37 -10.18
CA PHE A 51 -11.89 4.08 -9.02
C PHE A 51 -10.83 5.13 -9.35
N ALA A 52 -10.26 5.13 -10.58
CA ALA A 52 -9.45 6.25 -11.04
C ALA A 52 -10.24 7.56 -10.96
N SER A 53 -11.57 7.51 -11.12
CA SER A 53 -12.44 8.69 -11.18
C SER A 53 -12.64 9.45 -9.86
N TRP A 54 -12.27 8.89 -8.71
CA TRP A 54 -12.54 9.51 -7.41
C TRP A 54 -11.31 10.12 -6.73
N VAL A 55 -10.11 9.63 -7.06
CA VAL A 55 -8.85 10.30 -6.70
C VAL A 55 -8.46 11.31 -7.80
N LEU A 56 -8.84 11.05 -9.06
CA LEU A 56 -8.66 11.96 -10.19
C LEU A 56 -9.99 12.62 -10.57
N CYS A 57 -10.37 13.69 -9.89
CA CYS A 57 -11.12 14.73 -10.60
C CYS A 57 -10.09 15.50 -11.45
N ARG A 58 -9.62 14.89 -12.55
CA ARG A 58 -8.86 15.62 -13.57
C ARG A 58 -9.87 16.47 -14.33
N PRO A 59 -9.79 17.81 -14.33
CA PRO A 59 -10.71 18.61 -15.11
C PRO A 59 -10.48 18.30 -16.59
N ARG A 60 -11.44 17.60 -17.22
CA ARG A 60 -11.58 17.64 -18.67
C ARG A 60 -12.06 19.05 -19.00
N SER A 61 -11.23 19.81 -19.72
CA SER A 61 -11.65 21.08 -20.31
C SER A 61 -12.79 20.84 -21.28
N THR A 62 -14.03 20.99 -20.82
CA THR A 62 -15.19 21.27 -21.65
C THR A 62 -16.16 22.13 -20.84
N LYS A 63 -16.37 23.35 -21.32
CA LYS A 63 -17.33 24.33 -20.81
C LYS A 63 -18.73 23.68 -20.68
N SER A 64 -19.24 23.50 -19.48
CA SER A 64 -20.69 23.49 -19.22
C SER A 64 -20.97 23.59 -17.72
N THR A 65 -21.74 24.61 -17.34
CA THR A 65 -22.03 25.03 -15.97
C THR A 65 -23.16 24.23 -15.33
N SER A 66 -22.91 23.67 -14.15
CA SER A 66 -23.93 23.36 -13.14
C SER A 66 -23.41 23.80 -11.75
N ALA A 67 -24.09 24.77 -11.15
CA ALA A 67 -23.59 25.55 -10.00
C ALA A 67 -23.53 24.78 -8.67
N ALA A 68 -24.26 23.66 -8.51
CA ALA A 68 -24.25 22.89 -7.26
C ALA A 68 -23.10 21.87 -7.19
N ALA A 69 -22.65 21.34 -8.33
CA ALA A 69 -21.48 20.46 -8.41
C ALA A 69 -20.14 21.23 -8.36
N GLY A 70 -20.17 22.54 -8.65
CA GLY A 70 -18.98 23.38 -8.73
C GLY A 70 -18.29 23.64 -7.40
N GLY A 71 -19.03 23.77 -6.30
CA GLY A 71 -18.46 24.10 -4.99
C GLY A 71 -17.62 22.97 -4.37
N TRP A 72 -18.11 21.73 -4.47
CA TRP A 72 -17.41 20.56 -3.93
C TRP A 72 -16.19 20.18 -4.79
N ALA A 73 -16.33 20.27 -6.12
CA ALA A 73 -15.23 20.05 -7.06
C ALA A 73 -14.14 21.12 -6.90
N ALA A 74 -14.50 22.39 -6.74
CA ALA A 74 -13.54 23.47 -6.46
C ALA A 74 -12.83 23.27 -5.11
N GLY A 75 -13.55 22.84 -4.07
CA GLY A 75 -12.96 22.47 -2.79
C GLY A 75 -11.96 21.31 -2.91
N MET A 76 -12.28 20.28 -3.69
CA MET A 76 -11.37 19.16 -3.93
C MET A 76 -10.15 19.55 -4.77
N GLN A 77 -10.33 20.38 -5.80
CA GLN A 77 -9.21 20.92 -6.58
C GLN A 77 -8.27 21.72 -5.67
N SER A 78 -8.81 22.55 -4.78
CA SER A 78 -8.00 23.32 -3.83
C SER A 78 -7.21 22.43 -2.85
N LEU A 79 -7.73 21.26 -2.48
CA LEU A 79 -7.00 20.28 -1.66
C LEU A 79 -5.83 19.65 -2.42
N GLN A 80 -6.04 19.32 -3.69
CA GLN A 80 -4.99 18.76 -4.56
C GLN A 80 -3.88 19.79 -4.83
N ASP A 81 -4.24 21.06 -4.97
CA ASP A 81 -3.29 22.16 -5.18
C ASP A 81 -2.45 22.39 -3.92
N LYS A 82 -3.08 22.47 -2.74
CA LYS A 82 -2.38 22.53 -1.43
C LYS A 82 -1.45 21.35 -1.21
N ALA A 83 -1.93 20.15 -1.51
CA ALA A 83 -1.13 18.94 -1.40
C ALA A 83 0.13 19.03 -2.28
N SER A 84 -0.01 19.54 -3.51
CA SER A 84 1.11 19.70 -4.43
C SER A 84 2.11 20.75 -3.92
N GLU A 85 1.62 21.90 -3.46
CA GLU A 85 2.44 22.97 -2.88
C GLU A 85 3.26 22.48 -1.68
N TRP A 86 2.61 21.83 -0.70
CA TRP A 86 3.28 21.42 0.54
C TRP A 86 4.15 20.17 0.37
N SER A 87 3.75 19.26 -0.51
CA SER A 87 4.56 18.06 -0.78
C SER A 87 5.74 18.35 -1.69
N GLY A 88 5.68 19.37 -2.56
CA GLY A 88 6.62 19.56 -3.65
C GLY A 88 6.50 18.50 -4.76
N VAL A 89 5.41 17.72 -4.77
CA VAL A 89 5.12 16.71 -5.80
C VAL A 89 3.92 17.21 -6.61
N ALA A 90 4.06 17.35 -7.92
CA ALA A 90 2.92 17.71 -8.75
C ALA A 90 1.89 16.57 -8.75
N ALA A 91 0.59 16.92 -8.82
CA ALA A 91 -0.47 15.90 -8.93
C ALA A 91 -0.26 14.95 -10.11
N ALA A 92 0.32 15.42 -11.23
CA ALA A 92 0.68 14.57 -12.36
C ALA A 92 1.69 13.47 -11.98
N ASP A 93 2.74 13.82 -11.24
CA ASP A 93 3.77 12.87 -10.79
C ASP A 93 3.23 11.92 -9.73
N ALA A 94 2.36 12.42 -8.84
CA ALA A 94 1.70 11.62 -7.82
C ALA A 94 0.80 10.53 -8.42
N PHE A 95 0.15 10.83 -9.54
CA PHE A 95 -0.75 9.90 -10.22
C PHE A 95 -0.16 9.20 -11.44
N ALA A 96 1.16 9.32 -11.65
CA ALA A 96 1.89 8.51 -12.63
C ALA A 96 1.82 7.00 -12.33
N ILE A 97 1.37 6.62 -11.13
CA ILE A 97 0.97 5.24 -10.78
C ILE A 97 -0.18 4.69 -11.66
N ASP A 98 -0.92 5.55 -12.36
CA ASP A 98 -2.00 5.15 -13.28
C ASP A 98 -1.53 4.91 -14.72
N ASP A 99 -0.29 5.30 -15.05
CA ASP A 99 0.29 5.10 -16.39
C ASP A 99 0.72 3.65 -16.63
N VAL A 100 0.90 2.89 -15.56
CA VAL A 100 1.31 1.48 -15.55
C VAL A 100 0.49 0.70 -14.53
N ASN A 101 0.29 -0.60 -14.78
CA ASN A 101 -0.27 -1.48 -13.75
C ASN A 101 0.87 -1.97 -12.84
N ILE A 102 1.10 -1.25 -11.73
CA ILE A 102 2.16 -1.58 -10.77
C ILE A 102 1.94 -2.96 -10.16
N PHE A 103 0.70 -3.38 -9.90
CA PHE A 103 0.42 -4.72 -9.39
C PHE A 103 0.93 -5.81 -10.35
N GLU A 104 0.72 -5.65 -11.65
CA GLU A 104 1.23 -6.58 -12.67
C GLU A 104 2.75 -6.47 -12.85
N SER A 105 3.34 -5.26 -12.80
CA SER A 105 4.80 -5.10 -12.90
C SER A 105 5.55 -5.76 -11.75
N LEU A 106 4.92 -5.84 -10.58
CA LEU A 106 5.42 -6.53 -9.39
C LEU A 106 5.03 -8.03 -9.35
N GLY A 107 4.68 -8.61 -10.51
CA GLY A 107 4.44 -10.03 -10.68
C GLY A 107 3.00 -10.48 -10.47
N GLY A 108 2.04 -9.57 -10.32
CA GLY A 108 0.62 -9.90 -10.21
C GLY A 108 0.26 -10.65 -8.92
N THR A 109 1.08 -10.50 -7.88
CA THR A 109 0.85 -11.17 -6.58
C THR A 109 0.66 -10.14 -5.46
N PRO A 110 -0.08 -10.49 -4.38
CA PRO A 110 -0.22 -9.62 -3.22
C PRO A 110 1.09 -9.41 -2.43
N GLN A 111 2.06 -10.32 -2.57
CA GLN A 111 3.20 -10.43 -1.66
C GLN A 111 4.03 -9.14 -1.53
N PRO A 112 4.39 -8.42 -2.61
CA PRO A 112 5.16 -7.17 -2.49
C PRO A 112 4.46 -6.10 -1.63
N PHE A 113 3.12 -6.01 -1.72
CA PHE A 113 2.33 -5.06 -0.95
C PHE A 113 2.14 -5.49 0.52
N VAL A 114 2.02 -6.79 0.76
CA VAL A 114 1.98 -7.38 2.11
C VAL A 114 3.32 -7.12 2.81
N ASP A 115 4.44 -7.40 2.15
CA ASP A 115 5.78 -7.19 2.69
C ASP A 115 6.02 -5.72 2.99
N LEU A 116 5.71 -4.83 2.04
CA LEU A 116 5.82 -3.38 2.22
C LEU A 116 5.01 -2.89 3.42
N SER A 117 3.73 -3.26 3.51
CA SER A 117 2.85 -2.78 4.60
C SER A 117 3.26 -3.36 5.95
N THR A 118 3.73 -4.62 5.98
CA THR A 118 4.23 -5.28 7.20
C THR A 118 5.51 -4.62 7.70
N ASN A 119 6.46 -4.34 6.81
CA ASN A 119 7.70 -3.63 7.12
C ASN A 119 7.40 -2.22 7.62
N PHE A 120 6.57 -1.48 6.88
CA PHE A 120 6.11 -0.14 7.24
C PHE A 120 5.51 -0.09 8.66
N TYR A 121 4.48 -0.92 8.94
CA TYR A 121 3.85 -0.90 10.26
C TYR A 121 4.72 -1.49 11.37
N THR A 122 5.70 -2.33 11.05
CA THR A 122 6.70 -2.74 12.05
C THR A 122 7.53 -1.55 12.50
N ARG A 123 7.91 -0.65 11.59
CA ARG A 123 8.60 0.60 11.93
C ARG A 123 7.71 1.58 12.68
N VAL A 124 6.45 1.76 12.24
CA VAL A 124 5.48 2.66 12.91
C VAL A 124 5.22 2.25 14.35
N TYR A 125 4.94 0.97 14.60
CA TYR A 125 4.66 0.50 15.97
C TYR A 125 5.93 0.39 16.82
N GLY A 126 7.10 0.25 16.18
CA GLY A 126 8.42 0.30 16.82
C GLY A 126 9.00 1.71 16.97
N ASP A 127 8.26 2.76 16.62
CA ASP A 127 8.74 4.14 16.66
C ASP A 127 9.05 4.57 18.11
N GLU A 128 10.22 5.19 18.31
CA GLU A 128 10.67 5.76 19.58
C GLU A 128 9.93 7.07 19.92
N GLU A 129 9.41 7.76 18.90
CA GLU A 129 8.64 9.00 19.03
C GLU A 129 7.24 8.71 19.56
N GLY A 130 7.06 8.82 20.88
CA GLY A 130 5.80 8.51 21.55
C GLY A 130 4.59 9.26 20.98
N TRP A 131 4.75 10.53 20.60
CA TRP A 131 3.67 11.35 20.03
C TRP A 131 3.14 10.78 18.69
N PHE A 132 4.01 10.15 17.89
CA PHE A 132 3.63 9.57 16.61
C PHE A 132 3.00 8.19 16.81
N ARG A 133 3.59 7.36 17.69
CA ARG A 133 3.04 6.04 18.01
C ARG A 133 1.64 6.11 18.62
N GLU A 134 1.37 7.13 19.43
CA GLU A 134 0.06 7.33 20.07
C GLU A 134 -1.08 7.50 19.05
N ILE A 135 -0.78 8.02 17.85
CA ILE A 135 -1.76 8.13 16.74
C ILE A 135 -2.35 6.75 16.40
N PHE A 136 -1.59 5.68 16.58
CA PHE A 136 -1.94 4.31 16.24
C PHE A 136 -2.40 3.48 17.45
N ALA A 137 -2.39 4.03 18.67
CA ALA A 137 -2.68 3.28 19.91
C ALA A 137 -4.07 2.61 19.92
N GLY A 138 -5.06 3.24 19.29
CA GLY A 138 -6.42 2.70 19.14
C GLY A 138 -6.59 1.66 18.03
N SER A 139 -5.53 1.30 17.30
CA SER A 139 -5.57 0.38 16.16
C SER A 139 -4.73 -0.86 16.41
N LYS A 140 -5.23 -2.04 16.04
CA LYS A 140 -4.42 -3.26 16.00
C LYS A 140 -3.48 -3.21 14.80
N LYS A 141 -2.22 -3.60 15.01
CA LYS A 141 -1.17 -3.55 13.97
C LYS A 141 -1.55 -4.40 12.75
N GLU A 142 -2.08 -5.59 12.98
CA GLU A 142 -2.44 -6.56 11.94
C GLU A 142 -3.59 -6.02 11.07
N ASP A 143 -4.59 -5.39 11.70
CA ASP A 143 -5.69 -4.75 10.99
C ASP A 143 -5.19 -3.57 10.14
N ALA A 144 -4.27 -2.76 10.68
CA ALA A 144 -3.68 -1.64 9.96
C ALA A 144 -2.88 -2.09 8.72
N ILE A 145 -2.07 -3.14 8.88
CA ILE A 145 -1.36 -3.81 7.77
C ILE A 145 -2.35 -4.26 6.70
N GLN A 146 -3.40 -4.99 7.09
CA GLN A 146 -4.41 -5.48 6.15
C GLN A 146 -5.11 -4.35 5.40
N ASN A 147 -5.51 -3.31 6.11
CA ASN A 147 -6.18 -2.17 5.49
C ASN A 147 -5.27 -1.47 4.47
N GLN A 148 -3.98 -1.34 4.77
CA GLN A 148 -3.04 -0.68 3.88
C GLN A 148 -2.76 -1.53 2.64
N TYR A 149 -2.33 -2.79 2.76
CA TYR A 149 -1.97 -3.56 1.57
C TYR A 149 -3.18 -3.78 0.64
N GLU A 150 -4.38 -3.99 1.18
CA GLU A 150 -5.57 -4.16 0.34
C GLU A 150 -5.91 -2.89 -0.44
N PHE A 151 -5.75 -1.72 0.21
CA PHE A 151 -5.91 -0.43 -0.45
C PHE A 151 -4.87 -0.24 -1.55
N LEU A 152 -3.60 -0.56 -1.27
CA LEU A 152 -2.52 -0.43 -2.24
C LEU A 152 -2.72 -1.37 -3.43
N ILE A 153 -3.01 -2.65 -3.21
CA ILE A 153 -3.31 -3.61 -4.28
C ILE A 153 -4.43 -3.06 -5.18
N GLN A 154 -5.54 -2.63 -4.59
CA GLN A 154 -6.65 -2.06 -5.36
C GLN A 154 -6.26 -0.78 -6.11
N ARG A 155 -5.49 0.12 -5.49
CA ARG A 155 -5.11 1.41 -6.08
C ARG A 155 -4.08 1.26 -7.19
N MET A 156 -3.24 0.24 -7.11
CA MET A 156 -2.10 0.00 -7.98
C MET A 156 -2.39 -0.99 -9.11
N GLY A 157 -3.68 -1.28 -9.38
CA GLY A 157 -4.12 -2.05 -10.55
C GLY A 157 -4.50 -3.50 -10.29
N GLY A 158 -4.45 -3.96 -9.03
CA GLY A 158 -4.87 -5.29 -8.60
C GLY A 158 -6.38 -5.40 -8.30
N PRO A 159 -6.82 -6.55 -7.74
CA PRO A 159 -8.22 -6.78 -7.40
C PRO A 159 -8.73 -5.80 -6.32
N PRO A 160 -10.03 -5.47 -6.29
CA PRO A 160 -10.60 -4.45 -5.39
C PRO A 160 -10.86 -4.99 -3.97
N LEU A 161 -9.83 -5.54 -3.32
CA LEU A 161 -9.91 -6.20 -2.02
C LEU A 161 -10.42 -5.26 -0.93
N PHE A 162 -9.90 -4.03 -0.88
CA PHE A 162 -10.30 -3.05 0.13
C PHE A 162 -11.78 -2.72 0.00
N SER A 163 -12.26 -2.44 -1.21
CA SER A 163 -13.65 -2.05 -1.41
C SER A 163 -14.64 -3.18 -1.21
N GLN A 164 -14.25 -4.43 -1.50
CA GLN A 164 -15.07 -5.59 -1.17
C GLN A 164 -15.28 -5.73 0.34
N ARG A 165 -14.26 -5.44 1.16
CA ARG A 165 -14.34 -5.60 2.63
C ARG A 165 -14.83 -4.36 3.37
N ARG A 166 -14.42 -3.17 2.93
CA ARG A 166 -14.60 -1.89 3.67
C ARG A 166 -15.36 -0.82 2.90
N GLY A 167 -15.75 -1.07 1.65
CA GLY A 167 -16.41 -0.09 0.79
C GLY A 167 -15.46 1.01 0.29
N HIS A 168 -15.95 2.24 0.18
CA HIS A 168 -15.17 3.32 -0.42
C HIS A 168 -13.92 3.66 0.42
N PRO A 169 -12.74 3.91 -0.20
CA PRO A 169 -11.52 4.29 0.52
C PRO A 169 -11.69 5.54 1.40
N ALA A 170 -12.27 6.61 0.84
CA ALA A 170 -12.67 7.83 1.56
C ALA A 170 -11.60 8.33 2.56
N LEU A 171 -10.36 8.49 2.07
CA LEU A 171 -9.18 8.65 2.93
C LEU A 171 -9.32 9.79 3.95
N ILE A 172 -9.72 11.01 3.53
CA ILE A 172 -9.94 12.14 4.45
C ILE A 172 -10.96 11.77 5.54
N GLY A 173 -12.09 11.16 5.15
CA GLY A 173 -13.13 10.77 6.09
C GLY A 173 -12.66 9.75 7.13
N ARG A 174 -11.84 8.78 6.72
CA ARG A 174 -11.27 7.75 7.62
C ARG A 174 -10.11 8.27 8.48
N HIS A 175 -9.43 9.33 8.04
CA HIS A 175 -8.33 9.93 8.79
C HIS A 175 -8.76 11.10 9.68
N ARG A 176 -10.04 11.52 9.64
CA ARG A 176 -10.61 12.57 10.49
C ARG A 176 -10.36 12.38 12.00
N PRO A 177 -10.44 11.17 12.57
CA PRO A 177 -10.21 10.98 14.01
C PRO A 177 -8.76 11.25 14.45
N PHE A 178 -7.81 11.26 13.51
CA PHE A 178 -6.40 11.39 13.80
C PHE A 178 -5.92 12.84 13.59
N LEU A 179 -4.93 13.25 14.37
CA LEU A 179 -4.26 14.53 14.17
C LEU A 179 -3.16 14.37 13.12
N VAL A 180 -3.51 14.58 11.86
CA VAL A 180 -2.58 14.47 10.71
C VAL A 180 -1.92 15.82 10.46
N THR A 181 -0.86 16.12 11.21
CA THR A 181 -0.05 17.34 11.03
C THR A 181 1.00 17.18 9.93
N HIS A 182 1.63 18.29 9.51
CA HIS A 182 2.82 18.26 8.67
C HIS A 182 3.93 17.36 9.26
N GLN A 183 4.17 17.44 10.57
CA GLN A 183 5.15 16.61 11.26
C GLN A 183 4.78 15.13 11.23
N ALA A 184 3.50 14.80 11.44
CA ALA A 184 3.01 13.42 11.35
C ALA A 184 3.16 12.85 9.93
N ALA A 185 2.87 13.67 8.90
CA ALA A 185 3.05 13.28 7.51
C ALA A 185 4.52 12.97 7.19
N GLU A 186 5.46 13.84 7.58
CA GLU A 186 6.89 13.58 7.36
C GLU A 186 7.40 12.35 8.14
N ARG A 187 6.94 12.14 9.39
CA ARG A 187 7.31 10.93 10.15
C ARG A 187 6.76 9.65 9.51
N TRP A 188 5.53 9.69 9.00
CA TRP A 188 4.95 8.59 8.24
C TRP A 188 5.75 8.31 6.96
N LEU A 189 6.11 9.36 6.21
CA LEU A 189 6.88 9.24 4.97
C LEU A 189 8.31 8.74 5.19
N HIS A 190 8.93 9.09 6.33
CA HIS A 190 10.21 8.55 6.75
C HIS A 190 10.17 7.02 6.84
N HIS A 191 9.18 6.47 7.54
CA HIS A 191 9.01 5.01 7.67
C HIS A 191 8.67 4.35 6.34
N MET A 192 7.84 4.98 5.51
CA MET A 192 7.47 4.44 4.20
C MET A 192 8.65 4.42 3.24
N ARG A 193 9.52 5.43 3.26
CA ARG A 193 10.76 5.44 2.47
C ARG A 193 11.66 4.29 2.86
N GLN A 194 11.93 4.12 4.15
CA GLN A 194 12.74 2.99 4.62
C GLN A 194 12.12 1.63 4.28
N ALA A 195 10.80 1.51 4.34
CA ALA A 195 10.10 0.28 3.96
C ALA A 195 10.25 -0.01 2.46
N LEU A 196 10.06 0.99 1.59
CA LEU A 196 10.30 0.85 0.15
C LEU A 196 11.75 0.50 -0.18
N ASP A 197 12.71 1.17 0.46
CA ASP A 197 14.15 0.94 0.24
C ASP A 197 14.54 -0.51 0.59
N THR A 198 13.90 -1.10 1.60
CA THR A 198 14.22 -2.44 2.12
C THR A 198 13.36 -3.57 1.54
N THR A 199 12.28 -3.26 0.83
CA THR A 199 11.46 -4.27 0.14
C THR A 199 12.03 -4.55 -1.25
N ALA A 200 12.81 -5.63 -1.36
CA ALA A 200 13.54 -6.00 -2.57
C ALA A 200 12.65 -6.42 -3.75
N SER A 201 11.39 -6.79 -3.50
CA SER A 201 10.43 -7.20 -4.54
C SER A 201 9.82 -6.04 -5.32
N ILE A 202 10.16 -4.79 -5.00
CA ILE A 202 9.69 -3.58 -5.67
C ILE A 202 10.85 -2.98 -6.45
N ASP A 203 10.67 -2.76 -7.76
CA ASP A 203 11.68 -2.13 -8.62
C ASP A 203 11.76 -0.61 -8.42
N GLU A 204 12.87 0.02 -8.83
CA GLU A 204 13.13 1.45 -8.58
C GLU A 204 12.14 2.42 -9.26
N ASP A 205 11.62 2.06 -10.44
CA ASP A 205 10.60 2.89 -11.12
C ASP A 205 9.29 2.84 -10.32
N SER A 206 8.86 1.65 -9.91
CA SER A 206 7.71 1.47 -9.02
C SER A 206 7.90 2.20 -7.68
N LYS A 207 9.08 2.11 -7.03
CA LYS A 207 9.38 2.85 -5.79
C LYS A 207 9.22 4.35 -5.98
N THR A 208 9.73 4.90 -7.08
CA THR A 208 9.64 6.33 -7.38
C THR A 208 8.18 6.78 -7.53
N LYS A 209 7.39 6.07 -8.34
CA LYS A 209 5.96 6.39 -8.55
C LYS A 209 5.17 6.26 -7.25
N MET A 210 5.41 5.20 -6.48
CA MET A 210 4.76 4.97 -5.19
C MET A 210 5.13 6.05 -4.17
N MET A 211 6.39 6.46 -4.09
CA MET A 211 6.81 7.53 -3.18
C MET A 211 6.16 8.86 -3.54
N ASN A 212 6.07 9.22 -4.82
CA ASN A 212 5.37 10.43 -5.27
C ASN A 212 3.90 10.38 -4.86
N PHE A 213 3.23 9.26 -5.11
CA PHE A 213 1.83 9.05 -4.70
C PHE A 213 1.67 9.19 -3.18
N PHE A 214 2.53 8.53 -2.39
CA PHE A 214 2.46 8.57 -0.93
C PHE A 214 2.71 9.95 -0.37
N ARG A 215 3.74 10.65 -0.85
CA ARG A 215 4.10 11.99 -0.40
C ARG A 215 2.97 12.97 -0.68
N HIS A 216 2.48 12.99 -1.92
CA HIS A 216 1.33 13.83 -2.28
C HIS A 216 0.09 13.52 -1.43
N THR A 217 -0.26 12.23 -1.31
CA THR A 217 -1.44 11.81 -0.56
C THR A 217 -1.34 12.13 0.94
N ALA A 218 -0.15 12.03 1.54
CA ALA A 218 0.06 12.40 2.94
C ALA A 218 -0.28 13.88 3.17
N TYR A 219 0.21 14.78 2.30
CA TYR A 219 -0.10 16.20 2.38
C TYR A 219 -1.54 16.54 1.98
N PHE A 220 -2.17 15.75 1.11
CA PHE A 220 -3.61 15.83 0.87
C PHE A 220 -4.43 15.53 2.12
N LEU A 221 -3.99 14.57 2.95
CA LEU A 221 -4.62 14.30 4.25
C LEU A 221 -4.36 15.41 5.27
N VAL A 222 -3.17 16.02 5.27
CA VAL A 222 -2.88 17.21 6.09
C VAL A 222 -3.84 18.34 5.73
N ALA A 223 -3.98 18.66 4.44
CA ALA A 223 -4.89 19.70 3.97
C ALA A 223 -6.36 19.39 4.32
N GLY A 224 -6.77 18.13 4.20
CA GLY A 224 -8.10 17.67 4.62
C GLY A 224 -8.33 17.77 6.14
N ASN A 225 -7.30 17.51 6.95
CA ASN A 225 -7.35 17.65 8.41
C ASN A 225 -7.54 19.12 8.80
N GLU A 226 -6.76 20.03 8.20
CA GLU A 226 -6.89 21.47 8.44
C GLU A 226 -8.29 21.98 8.07
N MET A 227 -8.81 21.62 6.89
CA MET A 227 -10.15 22.04 6.48
C MET A 227 -11.24 21.53 7.43
N THR A 228 -11.13 20.27 7.87
CA THR A 228 -12.13 19.69 8.78
C THR A 228 -12.11 20.37 10.14
N ARG A 229 -10.92 20.70 10.66
CA ARG A 229 -10.78 21.39 11.96
C ARG A 229 -11.17 22.86 11.90
N GLN A 230 -10.87 23.56 10.81
CA GLN A 230 -11.34 24.93 10.58
C GLN A 230 -12.88 24.99 10.51
N GLY A 231 -13.51 24.01 9.86
CA GLY A 231 -14.98 23.90 9.84
C GLY A 231 -15.62 23.62 11.20
N GLN A 232 -14.90 22.94 12.11
CA GLN A 232 -15.35 22.71 13.48
C GLN A 232 -15.15 23.92 14.41
N GLY A 233 -14.25 24.84 14.05
CA GLY A 233 -13.92 26.05 14.83
C GLY A 233 -14.91 27.22 14.72
N VAL A 234 -15.94 27.11 13.86
CA VAL A 234 -16.92 28.21 13.64
C VAL A 234 -18.21 28.05 14.47
N ALA A 235 -18.43 26.90 15.12
CA ALA A 235 -19.62 26.67 15.94
C ALA A 235 -19.40 27.05 17.42
N CYS A 236 -19.12 28.32 17.73
CA CYS A 236 -19.19 28.85 19.10
C CYS A 236 -19.12 30.40 19.15
N LYS A 237 -20.06 31.12 18.51
CA LYS A 237 -20.37 32.51 18.86
C LYS A 237 -21.86 32.80 18.67
N HIS A 238 -22.65 32.53 19.70
CA HIS A 238 -23.77 33.38 20.16
C HIS A 238 -24.41 32.73 21.40
N ALA A 239 -23.83 33.00 22.57
CA ALA A 239 -24.61 33.06 23.80
C ALA A 239 -24.48 34.51 24.29
N THR A 240 -25.44 35.33 23.88
CA THR A 240 -25.63 36.69 24.38
C THR A 240 -25.78 36.65 25.90
N SER A 241 -24.87 37.29 26.61
CA SER A 241 -25.02 37.64 28.02
C SER A 241 -26.28 38.48 28.19
N LYS A 242 -27.30 37.92 28.84
CA LYS A 242 -28.47 38.67 29.32
C LYS A 242 -28.05 39.40 30.61
N PRO A 243 -28.24 40.73 30.74
CA PRO A 243 -27.93 41.41 31.99
C PRO A 243 -28.95 41.02 33.07
N ALA A 244 -28.45 40.99 34.30
CA ALA A 244 -29.18 40.68 35.51
C ALA A 244 -30.21 41.77 35.84
N GLU A 245 -31.39 41.33 36.29
CA GLU A 245 -32.22 42.02 37.28
C GLU A 245 -32.99 40.97 38.09
#